data_AF-A0A915LVR2-F1
#
_entry.id   AF-A0A915LVR2-F1
#
_cell.length_a   1.000
_cell.length_b   1.000
_cell.length_c   1.000
_cell.angle_alpha   90.00
_cell.angle_beta   90.00
_cell.angle_gamma   90.00
#
_symmetry.space_group_name_H-M   'P 1'
#
loop_
_entity.id
_entity.type
_entity.pdbx_description
1 polymer ?
#
loop_
_entity_poly.entity_id
_entity_poly.type
_entity_poly.pdbx_seq_one_letter_code
_entity_poly.pdbx_strand_id
1 'polypeptide(L)'
;EILTTTTPSNDIKPSKTLWNCSIEAALEFHRVVSDLFPQGQKQLRYITSDYVGKFITPGWSDNLISQKELFDALNACEAPQAGGDISSCSILNGILFALEAMT
;
A
#
# COMPACT_ATOMS: atom_id res chain seq x y z
N GLU A 1 -30.56 5.54 45.65
CA GLU A 1 -29.30 4.80 45.46
C GLU A 1 -29.47 3.87 44.25
N ILE A 2 -29.09 4.33 43.06
CA ILE A 2 -28.77 3.47 41.91
C ILE A 2 -27.56 4.14 41.24
N LEU A 3 -26.38 3.66 41.58
CA LEU A 3 -25.14 4.00 40.88
C LEU A 3 -25.17 3.26 39.53
N THR A 4 -25.51 3.95 38.46
CA THR A 4 -25.19 3.49 37.11
C THR A 4 -23.69 3.61 36.92
N THR A 5 -22.99 2.49 37.07
CA THR A 5 -21.57 2.36 36.72
C THR A 5 -21.43 2.50 35.21
N THR A 6 -21.12 3.70 34.73
CA THR A 6 -20.55 3.91 33.39
C THR A 6 -19.18 3.26 33.38
N THR A 7 -19.10 2.02 32.87
CA THR A 7 -17.84 1.41 32.45
C THR A 7 -17.17 2.35 31.44
N PRO A 8 -15.88 2.71 31.61
CA PRO A 8 -15.18 3.47 30.59
C PRO A 8 -15.19 2.64 29.31
N SER A 9 -15.70 3.23 28.23
CA SER A 9 -15.48 2.70 26.88
C SER A 9 -13.99 2.59 26.70
N ASN A 10 -13.44 1.39 26.79
CA ASN A 10 -12.09 1.12 26.32
C ASN A 10 -12.12 1.49 24.83
N ASP A 11 -11.61 2.67 24.49
CA ASP A 11 -11.31 3.06 23.12
C ASP A 11 -10.23 2.11 22.60
N ILE A 12 -10.65 0.89 22.22
CA ILE A 12 -9.81 -0.08 21.55
C ILE A 12 -9.53 0.53 20.19
N LYS A 13 -8.38 1.19 20.05
CA LYS A 13 -7.87 1.54 18.73
C LYS A 13 -7.81 0.26 17.90
N PRO A 14 -8.51 0.17 16.75
CA PRO A 14 -8.40 -1.00 15.91
C PRO A 14 -6.94 -1.20 15.53
N SER A 15 -6.43 -2.42 15.72
CA SER A 15 -5.05 -2.76 15.40
C SER A 15 -4.84 -2.70 13.89
N LYS A 16 -3.86 -1.93 13.43
CA LYS A 16 -3.47 -1.91 12.01
C LYS A 16 -2.89 -3.26 11.61
N THR A 17 -3.25 -3.71 10.41
CA THR A 17 -2.58 -4.87 9.79
C THR A 17 -1.22 -4.46 9.24
N LEU A 18 -0.32 -5.43 9.03
CA LEU A 18 0.94 -5.17 8.32
C LEU A 18 0.70 -4.60 6.92
N TRP A 19 -0.37 -5.05 6.25
CA TRP A 19 -0.80 -4.48 4.97
C TRP A 19 -1.08 -2.97 5.06
N ASN A 20 -1.87 -2.54 6.06
CA ASN A 20 -2.14 -1.11 6.25
C ASN A 20 -0.86 -0.33 6.54
N CYS A 21 0.02 -0.85 7.39
CA CYS A 21 1.31 -0.21 7.67
C CYS A 21 2.18 -0.08 6.42
N SER A 22 2.24 -1.11 5.57
CA SER A 22 3.01 -1.08 4.31
C SER A 22 2.43 -0.07 3.31
N ILE A 23 1.10 0.03 3.19
CA ILE A 23 0.43 1.04 2.36
C ILE A 23 0.76 2.46 2.85
N GLU A 24 0.64 2.70 4.16
CA GLU A 24 0.95 4.01 4.75
C GLU A 24 2.41 4.41 4.52
N ALA A 25 3.35 3.47 4.68
CA ALA A 25 4.76 3.69 4.41
C ALA A 25 5.02 3.99 2.92
N ALA A 26 4.35 3.30 2.00
CA ALA A 26 4.46 3.53 0.57
C ALA A 26 3.93 4.93 0.17
N LEU A 27 2.79 5.34 0.71
CA LEU A 27 2.20 6.67 0.49
C LEU A 27 3.10 7.79 1.05
N GLU A 28 3.69 7.59 2.22
CA GLU A 28 4.60 8.58 2.81
C GLU A 28 5.91 8.69 2.03
N PHE A 29 6.46 7.55 1.58
CA PHE A 29 7.62 7.56 0.70
C PHE A 29 7.33 8.29 -0.62
N HIS A 30 6.16 8.04 -1.22
CA HIS A 30 5.71 8.76 -2.40
C HIS A 30 5.71 10.28 -2.17
N ARG A 31 5.10 10.73 -1.06
CA ARG A 31 4.98 12.14 -0.71
C ARG A 31 6.36 12.78 -0.57
N VAL A 32 7.27 12.14 0.18
CA VAL A 32 8.64 12.64 0.37
C VAL A 32 9.38 12.76 -0.95
N VAL A 33 9.29 11.76 -1.83
CA VAL A 33 9.94 11.82 -3.15
C VAL A 33 9.31 12.92 -4.02
N SER A 34 7.99 13.06 -4.02
CA SER A 34 7.29 14.11 -4.76
C SER A 34 7.70 15.50 -4.27
N ASP A 35 7.85 15.69 -2.96
CA ASP A 35 8.23 16.97 -2.37
C ASP A 35 9.70 17.32 -2.66
N LEU A 36 10.60 16.34 -2.67
CA LEU A 36 12.03 16.53 -2.95
C LEU A 36 12.34 16.70 -4.44
N PHE A 37 11.55 16.07 -5.31
CA PHE A 37 11.76 16.05 -6.76
C PHE A 37 10.50 16.53 -7.50
N PRO A 38 10.07 17.78 -7.30
CA PRO A 38 8.78 18.29 -7.79
C PRO A 38 8.69 18.41 -9.32
N GLN A 39 9.78 18.23 -10.06
CA GLN A 39 9.78 18.24 -11.53
C GLN A 39 9.92 16.83 -12.12
N GLY A 40 9.64 15.78 -11.32
CA GLY A 40 9.58 14.41 -11.83
C GLY A 40 10.95 13.78 -12.12
N GLN A 41 12.05 14.33 -11.58
CA GLN A 41 13.40 13.78 -11.81
C GLN A 41 13.62 12.38 -11.20
N LYS A 42 12.67 11.93 -10.37
CA LYS A 42 12.62 10.58 -9.81
C LYS A 42 11.24 10.00 -10.11
N GLN A 43 11.25 8.79 -10.67
CA GLN A 43 10.05 8.02 -10.91
C GLN A 43 9.95 6.89 -9.90
N LEU A 44 8.72 6.47 -9.59
CA LEU A 44 8.41 5.36 -8.71
C LEU A 44 7.40 4.45 -9.40
N ARG A 45 7.60 3.14 -9.28
CA ARG A 45 6.64 2.11 -9.69
C ARG A 45 6.25 1.32 -8.45
N TYR A 46 4.95 1.12 -8.28
CA TYR A 46 4.44 0.32 -7.18
C TYR A 46 3.88 -0.98 -7.71
N ILE A 47 4.20 -2.05 -6.99
CA ILE A 47 3.87 -3.43 -7.36
C ILE A 47 3.33 -4.10 -6.11
N THR A 48 2.20 -4.78 -6.24
CA THR A 48 1.70 -5.71 -5.23
C THR A 48 2.08 -7.14 -5.63
N SER A 49 2.26 -7.99 -4.62
CA SER A 49 2.66 -9.38 -4.82
C SER A 49 1.81 -10.27 -3.94
N ASP A 50 1.07 -11.17 -4.58
CA ASP A 50 0.30 -12.22 -3.94
C ASP A 50 0.63 -13.57 -4.63
N TYR A 51 -0.39 -14.29 -5.09
CA TYR A 51 -0.24 -15.41 -6.04
C TYR A 51 0.19 -14.95 -7.44
N VAL A 52 0.14 -13.65 -7.73
CA VAL A 52 0.61 -12.99 -8.94
C VAL A 52 1.19 -11.60 -8.62
N GLY A 53 2.11 -11.12 -9.45
CA GLY A 53 2.59 -9.74 -9.40
C GLY A 53 1.61 -8.82 -10.13
N LYS A 54 1.34 -7.63 -9.59
CA LYS A 54 0.46 -6.64 -10.25
C LYS A 54 1.09 -5.26 -10.17
N PHE A 55 1.24 -4.59 -11.31
CA PHE A 55 1.47 -3.15 -11.32
C PHE A 55 0.21 -2.46 -10.84
N ILE A 56 0.34 -1.59 -9.84
CA ILE A 56 -0.78 -0.79 -9.35
C ILE A 56 -0.75 0.64 -9.91
N THR A 57 0.37 1.04 -10.49
CA THR A 57 0.51 2.33 -11.18
C THR A 57 0.69 2.11 -12.68
N PRO A 58 0.37 3.12 -13.51
CA PRO A 58 0.75 3.14 -14.92
C PRO A 58 2.26 2.91 -15.15
N GLY A 59 2.63 2.74 -16.42
CA GLY A 59 4.03 2.65 -16.85
C GLY A 59 4.84 3.89 -16.49
N TRP A 60 6.15 3.87 -16.80
CA TRP A 60 7.00 5.05 -16.60
C TRP A 60 6.49 6.25 -17.40
N SER A 61 6.50 7.42 -16.78
CA SER A 61 6.08 8.69 -17.38
C SER A 61 6.89 9.85 -16.84
N ASP A 62 7.02 10.94 -17.59
CA ASP A 62 7.84 12.10 -17.22
C ASP A 62 7.47 12.71 -15.85
N ASN A 63 6.25 12.47 -15.37
CA ASN A 63 5.78 12.88 -14.06
C ASN A 63 5.46 11.67 -13.18
N LEU A 64 5.67 11.82 -11.87
CA LEU A 64 5.07 10.92 -10.89
C LEU A 64 3.54 11.03 -10.97
N ILE A 65 2.86 9.91 -10.69
CA ILE A 65 1.43 9.96 -10.45
C ILE A 65 1.15 10.83 -9.22
N SER A 66 -0.03 11.44 -9.16
CA SER A 66 -0.42 12.20 -7.99
C SER A 66 -0.62 11.30 -6.78
N GLN A 67 -0.48 11.87 -5.57
CA GLN A 67 -0.75 11.14 -4.34
C GLN A 67 -2.19 10.60 -4.28
N LYS A 68 -3.15 11.29 -4.89
CA LYS A 68 -4.53 10.83 -5.02
C LYS A 68 -4.62 9.60 -5.93
N GLU A 69 -4.00 9.62 -7.10
CA GLU A 69 -4.00 8.47 -8.01
C GLU A 69 -3.35 7.24 -7.37
N LEU A 70 -2.24 7.42 -6.63
CA LEU A 70 -1.62 6.32 -5.91
C LEU A 70 -2.55 5.76 -4.82
N PHE A 71 -3.20 6.63 -4.06
CA PHE A 71 -4.15 6.22 -3.03
C PHE A 71 -5.35 5.45 -3.61
N ASP A 72 -5.93 5.96 -4.70
CA ASP A 72 -7.05 5.33 -5.38
C ASP A 72 -6.64 3.95 -5.94
N ALA A 73 -5.43 3.83 -6.50
CA ALA A 73 -4.88 2.56 -6.97
C ALA A 73 -4.62 1.54 -5.85
N LEU A 74 -4.09 2.00 -4.70
CA LEU A 74 -3.86 1.15 -3.53
C LEU A 74 -5.17 0.70 -2.89
N ASN A 75 -6.21 1.54 -2.88
CA ASN A 75 -7.54 1.16 -2.39
C ASN A 75 -8.25 0.17 -3.31
N ALA A 76 -7.95 0.18 -4.60
CA ALA A 76 -8.42 -0.84 -5.53
C ALA A 76 -7.77 -2.21 -5.29
N CYS A 77 -6.64 -2.26 -4.55
CA CYS A 77 -6.05 -3.50 -4.11
C CYS A 77 -6.80 -4.02 -2.87
N GLU A 78 -7.36 -5.22 -2.99
CA GLU A 78 -8.01 -5.87 -1.85
C GLU A 78 -6.99 -6.17 -0.75
N ALA A 79 -7.37 -5.90 0.50
CA ALA A 79 -6.54 -6.27 1.64
C ALA A 79 -6.41 -7.82 1.73
N PRO A 80 -5.27 -8.35 2.18
CA PRO A 80 -5.09 -9.79 2.33
C PRO A 80 -6.17 -10.42 3.22
N GLN A 81 -6.83 -11.47 2.71
CA GLN A 81 -7.84 -12.19 3.46
C GLN A 81 -7.21 -13.20 4.43
N ALA A 82 -7.70 -13.25 5.66
CA ALA A 82 -7.29 -14.27 6.62
C ALA A 82 -7.74 -15.65 6.16
N GLY A 83 -6.82 -16.63 6.13
CA GLY A 83 -7.13 -18.01 5.77
C GLY A 83 -7.13 -18.31 4.26
N GLY A 84 -6.65 -17.39 3.41
CA GLY A 84 -6.41 -17.67 1.99
C GLY A 84 -5.34 -18.73 1.74
N ASP A 85 -5.31 -19.30 0.54
CA ASP A 85 -4.26 -20.24 0.12
C ASP A 85 -2.91 -19.52 -0.01
N ILE A 86 -1.99 -19.84 0.89
CA ILE A 86 -0.65 -19.25 0.92
C ILE A 86 0.37 -20.02 0.07
N SER A 87 0.02 -21.20 -0.45
CA SER A 87 0.96 -22.07 -1.16
C SER A 87 1.45 -21.48 -2.49
N SER A 88 0.62 -20.64 -3.10
CA SER A 88 0.92 -19.91 -4.33
C SER A 88 1.38 -18.47 -4.09
N CYS A 89 1.22 -17.94 -2.86
CA CYS A 89 1.60 -16.59 -2.52
C CYS A 89 3.13 -16.47 -2.36
N SER A 90 3.75 -15.57 -3.13
CA SER A 90 5.20 -15.35 -3.06
C SER A 90 5.56 -13.91 -3.42
N ILE A 91 6.52 -13.34 -2.69
CA ILE A 91 7.11 -12.03 -3.01
C ILE A 91 7.87 -12.04 -4.34
N LEU A 92 8.31 -13.22 -4.79
CA LEU A 92 9.05 -13.38 -6.04
C LEU A 92 8.21 -12.93 -7.24
N ASN A 93 6.89 -13.12 -7.20
CA ASN A 93 5.99 -12.71 -8.28
C ASN A 93 6.08 -11.19 -8.54
N GLY A 94 6.09 -10.38 -7.48
CA GLY A 94 6.28 -8.93 -7.59
C GLY A 94 7.71 -8.51 -7.93
N ILE A 95 8.73 -9.24 -7.45
CA ILE A 95 10.13 -8.97 -7.81
C ILE A 95 10.36 -9.17 -9.31
N LEU A 96 9.76 -10.20 -9.92
CA LEU A 96 9.84 -10.41 -11.37
C LEU A 96 9.25 -9.23 -12.15
N PHE A 97 8.09 -8.72 -11.73
CA PHE A 97 7.50 -7.52 -12.32
C PHE A 97 8.38 -6.27 -12.11
N ALA A 98 9.08 -6.17 -10.98
CA ALA A 98 10.01 -5.07 -10.73
C ALA A 98 11.19 -5.13 -11.71
N LEU A 99 11.71 -6.32 -11.98
CA LEU A 99 12.76 -6.54 -12.99
C LEU A 99 12.26 -6.17 -14.39
N GLU A 100 11.07 -6.61 -14.77
CA GLU A 100 10.45 -6.27 -16.07
C GLU A 100 10.22 -4.77 -16.23
N ALA A 101 9.92 -4.04 -15.15
CA ALA A 101 9.80 -2.59 -15.22
C ALA A 101 11.16 -1.91 -15.45
N MET A 102 12.29 -2.53 -15.09
CA MET A 102 13.61 -1.92 -15.23
C MET A 102 14.28 -2.19 -16.58
N THR A 103 13.70 -3.08 -17.39
CA THR A 103 14.15 -3.42 -18.75
C THR A 103 13.43 -2.60 -19.80
#